data_AF-A0A2T4XJJ4-F1
#
_entry.id   AF-A0A2T4XJJ4-F1
#
_cell.length_a   1.000
_cell.length_b   1.000
_cell.length_c   1.000
_cell.angle_alpha   90.00
_cell.angle_beta   90.00
_cell.angle_gamma   90.00
#
_symmetry.space_group_name_H-M   'P 1'
#
loop_
_entity.id
_entity.type
_entity.pdbx_description
1 polymer ?
#
loop_
_entity_poly.entity_id
_entity_poly.type
_entity_poly.pdbx_seq_one_letter_code
_entity_poly.pdbx_strand_id
1 'polypeptide(L)'
;MNVAINVAMNLATKVAMSIVKSFAVHGTENHTEKFARTGVRNGSFVLFGLMGMLLGANPANGQLVAPLPEPFYSLRQNSVSSMEARPEAVWTGPGLNRISDLDGSIFVPENADSLFSGRGRAFSMQVSGDIVFAGLGYSTILNGSSVQTAQGYLLTRDNGESWDFFDFPLDPVPDDPEQCGGTSVGPPCDLEVQYGGETYFRTRITVPQQSPPFEVDFRDNTFLSVNWASGLLRSSDGGESWERLLLPPGSTTTMAPGQSLQWTSQTSSGETVNRYDPRYDNNLLGFGLMIDSSDRVWVGTAGGLNISENALDAPSGEIEWRHIRASSELRGLPGNWIVTIREEPETGIVWLTTWNASQNDYDRFALASTSDGGQTFQHYLTGERINDIGFRNGRIYVAAESGLFVSDDRGNSWIRYGEIRSANRVLGQNTSFYSVASTESAIWIGTSDGVAVSRDDGENWDILRTDMPLAGGNVYQPDAPDVNAYAYPNPFAPRLHSNVRIRFEAMGPDARIQIFDFGMNLVHSETMQLTGDPGAYEFSWDGSDPTRRLVSDGPYFYQIETGGEMIRGKILVIDG
;
A
#
# COMPACT_ATOMS: atom_id res chain seq x y z
N MET A 1 10.71 22.23 25.45
CA MET A 1 11.01 21.61 24.13
C MET A 1 11.78 20.28 24.22
N ASN A 2 11.79 19.58 25.37
CA ASN A 2 12.54 18.32 25.56
C ASN A 2 11.77 17.29 26.43
N VAL A 3 10.44 17.24 26.31
CA VAL A 3 9.57 16.34 27.11
C VAL A 3 8.58 15.53 26.26
N ALA A 4 8.53 15.68 24.93
CA ALA A 4 7.44 15.14 24.12
C ALA A 4 7.69 13.79 23.41
N ILE A 5 8.80 13.08 23.67
CA ILE A 5 9.04 11.74 23.08
C ILE A 5 9.72 10.83 24.10
N ASN A 6 9.03 10.52 25.19
CA ASN A 6 9.28 9.34 26.02
C ASN A 6 8.00 9.03 26.79
N VAL A 7 7.01 8.49 26.08
CA VAL A 7 5.84 7.86 26.69
C VAL A 7 5.93 6.37 26.37
N ALA A 8 5.76 5.56 27.41
CA ALA A 8 5.81 4.11 27.36
C ALA A 8 4.81 3.57 26.32
N MET A 9 5.30 3.33 25.10
CA MET A 9 4.57 2.55 24.11
C MET A 9 4.44 1.12 24.64
N ASN A 10 3.19 0.66 24.80
CA ASN A 10 2.89 -0.74 25.04
C ASN A 10 3.48 -1.60 23.90
N LEU A 11 3.77 -2.86 24.18
CA LEU A 11 4.25 -3.85 23.23
C LEU A 11 3.37 -3.90 21.96
N ALA A 12 2.04 -3.72 22.09
CA ALA A 12 1.11 -3.62 20.96
C ALA A 12 1.43 -2.43 20.03
N THR A 13 1.73 -1.25 20.58
CA THR A 13 2.15 -0.07 19.82
C THR A 13 3.53 -0.23 19.19
N LYS A 14 4.42 -1.02 19.81
CA LYS A 14 5.75 -1.35 19.23
C LYS A 14 5.65 -2.35 18.07
N VAL A 15 4.80 -3.37 18.20
CA VAL A 15 4.49 -4.32 17.11
C VAL A 15 3.80 -3.57 15.97
N ALA A 16 2.83 -2.72 16.28
CA ALA A 16 2.18 -1.88 15.29
C ALA A 16 3.13 -0.89 14.61
N MET A 17 4.03 -0.24 15.34
CA MET A 17 5.06 0.59 14.72
C MET A 17 6.06 -0.20 13.88
N SER A 18 6.40 -1.44 14.24
CA SER A 18 7.24 -2.30 13.39
C SER A 18 6.54 -2.65 12.08
N ILE A 19 5.22 -2.81 12.11
CA ILE A 19 4.37 -3.09 10.96
C ILE A 19 4.16 -1.82 10.11
N VAL A 20 3.94 -0.65 10.73
CA VAL A 20 3.86 0.66 10.06
C VAL A 20 5.21 1.05 9.44
N LYS A 21 6.34 0.67 10.07
CA LYS A 21 7.66 0.77 9.45
C LYS A 21 7.69 0.00 8.12
N SER A 22 7.06 -1.17 8.01
CA SER A 22 7.04 -1.91 6.73
C SER A 22 6.32 -1.15 5.60
N PHE A 23 5.29 -0.35 5.88
CA PHE A 23 4.64 0.50 4.87
C PHE A 23 5.51 1.70 4.42
N ALA A 24 6.35 2.24 5.31
CA ALA A 24 7.22 3.39 5.00
C ALA A 24 8.58 2.99 4.41
N VAL A 25 9.03 1.75 4.65
CA VAL A 25 10.42 1.30 4.42
C VAL A 25 10.57 0.42 3.17
N HIS A 26 9.48 0.07 2.47
CA HIS A 26 9.61 -0.52 1.13
C HIS A 26 10.01 0.52 0.05
N GLY A 27 10.22 1.78 0.45
CA GLY A 27 11.24 2.64 -0.16
C GLY A 27 12.52 2.59 0.68
N THR A 28 13.42 1.65 0.37
CA THR A 28 14.78 1.45 0.93
C THR A 28 14.91 1.03 2.41
N GLU A 29 15.44 -0.20 2.60
CA GLU A 29 16.14 -0.82 3.76
C GLU A 29 15.40 -1.66 4.84
N ASN A 30 15.49 -2.99 4.67
CA ASN A 30 15.89 -4.05 5.63
C ASN A 30 15.37 -4.09 7.08
N HIS A 31 14.74 -5.23 7.42
CA HIS A 31 14.98 -5.93 8.69
C HIS A 31 14.98 -7.46 8.49
N THR A 32 16.06 -8.12 8.94
CA THR A 32 16.25 -9.57 8.92
C THR A 32 15.75 -10.18 10.23
N GLU A 33 14.70 -11.02 10.20
CA GLU A 33 14.37 -11.91 11.32
C GLU A 33 14.59 -13.38 10.94
N LYS A 34 15.41 -14.04 11.78
CA LYS A 34 15.82 -15.45 11.64
C LYS A 34 14.71 -16.36 12.15
N PHE A 35 14.04 -17.08 11.26
CA PHE A 35 13.21 -18.23 11.64
C PHE A 35 14.04 -19.52 11.72
N ALA A 36 14.08 -20.10 12.93
CA ALA A 36 14.65 -21.41 13.18
C ALA A 36 13.67 -22.50 12.70
N ARG A 37 14.12 -23.37 11.79
CA ARG A 37 13.40 -24.59 11.38
C ARG A 37 13.61 -25.69 12.42
N THR A 38 12.54 -26.24 12.96
CA THR A 38 12.52 -27.56 13.62
C THR A 38 11.71 -28.53 12.76
N GLY A 39 12.33 -29.66 12.42
CA GLY A 39 11.72 -30.70 11.61
C GLY A 39 11.00 -31.75 12.45
N VAL A 40 10.01 -32.41 11.84
CA VAL A 40 9.49 -33.72 12.26
C VAL A 40 9.18 -34.57 11.01
N ARG A 41 9.45 -35.87 11.13
CA ARG A 41 9.41 -36.92 10.11
C ARG A 41 8.05 -37.63 10.01
N ASN A 42 7.78 -38.12 8.80
CA ASN A 42 7.14 -39.37 8.35
C ASN A 42 5.64 -39.64 8.58
N GLY A 43 4.97 -39.99 7.47
CA GLY A 43 3.75 -40.80 7.42
C GLY A 43 3.32 -41.10 5.98
N SER A 44 3.60 -42.32 5.50
CA SER A 44 3.23 -42.85 4.17
C SER A 44 1.72 -43.02 4.00
N PHE A 45 1.15 -42.75 2.82
CA PHE A 45 -0.04 -43.45 2.31
C PHE A 45 -0.08 -43.54 0.77
N VAL A 46 0.02 -44.80 0.31
CA VAL A 46 -0.76 -45.52 -0.72
C VAL A 46 -1.04 -44.89 -2.10
N LEU A 47 -0.56 -45.63 -3.09
CA LEU A 47 -0.70 -45.55 -4.54
C LEU A 47 -2.12 -45.95 -5.00
N PHE A 48 -2.77 -45.18 -5.88
CA PHE A 48 -3.77 -45.70 -6.84
C PHE A 48 -3.91 -44.79 -8.08
N GLY A 49 -3.79 -45.40 -9.26
CA GLY A 49 -4.61 -45.07 -10.44
C GLY A 49 -4.10 -44.04 -11.44
N LEU A 50 -3.23 -44.49 -12.35
CA LEU A 50 -2.94 -43.86 -13.64
C LEU A 50 -4.24 -43.58 -14.44
N MET A 51 -4.43 -42.34 -14.90
CA MET A 51 -5.18 -42.04 -16.12
C MET A 51 -4.37 -41.05 -16.94
N GLY A 52 -3.86 -41.49 -18.09
CA GLY A 52 -2.91 -40.75 -18.92
C GLY A 52 -3.51 -39.48 -19.50
N MET A 53 -2.92 -38.33 -19.17
CA MET A 53 -2.95 -37.16 -20.04
C MET A 53 -1.64 -37.13 -20.82
N LEU A 54 -1.79 -37.10 -22.14
CA LEU A 54 -0.71 -36.92 -23.10
C LEU A 54 0.10 -35.67 -22.72
N LEU A 55 1.34 -35.90 -22.32
CA LEU A 55 2.40 -34.89 -22.27
C LEU A 55 2.63 -34.38 -23.70
N GLY A 56 1.93 -33.30 -24.07
CA GLY A 56 2.34 -32.44 -25.16
C GLY A 56 3.60 -31.71 -24.70
N ALA A 57 4.75 -32.15 -25.20
CA ALA A 57 5.99 -31.41 -25.10
C ALA A 57 5.78 -30.03 -25.74
N ASN A 58 5.93 -28.96 -24.96
CA ASN A 58 6.06 -27.60 -25.52
C ASN A 58 7.28 -27.59 -26.45
N PRO A 59 7.14 -27.24 -27.73
CA PRO A 59 8.32 -26.89 -28.51
C PRO A 59 8.88 -25.59 -27.93
N ALA A 60 10.20 -25.54 -27.79
CA ALA A 60 10.95 -24.32 -27.54
C ALA A 60 10.77 -23.37 -28.74
N ASN A 61 9.66 -22.65 -28.78
CA ASN A 61 9.56 -21.43 -29.58
C ASN A 61 10.13 -20.31 -28.72
N GLY A 62 11.33 -19.84 -29.06
CA GLY A 62 11.88 -18.62 -28.47
C GLY A 62 10.86 -17.50 -28.65
N GLN A 63 10.37 -16.95 -27.55
CA GLN A 63 9.43 -15.84 -27.57
C GLN A 63 10.11 -14.66 -28.28
N LEU A 64 9.51 -14.19 -29.38
CA LEU A 64 9.95 -12.97 -30.04
C LEU A 64 9.65 -11.79 -29.12
N VAL A 65 10.67 -10.99 -28.82
CA VAL A 65 10.56 -9.78 -28.01
C VAL A 65 10.36 -8.58 -28.94
N ALA A 66 9.36 -7.76 -28.63
CA ALA A 66 9.05 -6.54 -29.38
C ALA A 66 9.73 -5.33 -28.72
N PRO A 67 9.99 -4.23 -29.47
CA PRO A 67 10.57 -3.03 -28.89
C PRO A 67 9.62 -2.44 -27.82
N LEU A 68 10.22 -1.89 -26.78
CA LEU A 68 9.54 -1.17 -25.72
C LEU A 68 9.27 0.28 -26.13
N PRO A 69 8.15 0.87 -25.67
CA PRO A 69 7.89 2.28 -25.87
C PRO A 69 8.94 3.13 -25.12
N GLU A 70 9.19 4.32 -25.65
CA GLU A 70 10.09 5.33 -25.09
C GLU A 70 9.30 6.61 -24.73
N PRO A 71 8.35 6.53 -23.78
CA PRO A 71 7.46 7.65 -23.50
C PRO A 71 8.16 8.72 -22.64
N PHE A 72 7.89 10.00 -22.94
CA PHE A 72 8.32 11.11 -22.08
C PHE A 72 7.55 11.12 -20.75
N TYR A 73 6.23 10.88 -20.79
CA TYR A 73 5.42 10.75 -19.58
C TYR A 73 5.53 9.33 -19.02
N SER A 74 5.85 9.23 -17.74
CA SER A 74 6.16 7.99 -17.04
C SER A 74 5.57 8.02 -15.63
N LEU A 75 5.48 6.86 -14.98
CA LEU A 75 5.28 6.79 -13.53
C LEU A 75 6.45 7.45 -12.81
N ARG A 76 6.19 8.09 -11.66
CA ARG A 76 7.23 8.68 -10.81
C ARG A 76 8.14 7.62 -10.18
N GLN A 77 7.55 6.47 -9.86
CA GLN A 77 8.22 5.36 -9.19
C GLN A 77 7.47 4.05 -9.46
N ASN A 78 8.16 2.92 -9.29
CA ASN A 78 7.58 1.60 -9.50
C ASN A 78 6.65 1.15 -8.37
N SER A 79 6.95 1.54 -7.11
CA SER A 79 6.14 1.12 -5.97
C SER A 79 4.81 1.86 -5.99
N VAL A 80 3.71 1.12 -6.21
CA VAL A 80 2.34 1.64 -6.24
C VAL A 80 1.54 1.05 -5.09
N SER A 81 1.39 1.83 -4.03
CA SER A 81 0.85 1.39 -2.75
C SER A 81 -0.62 1.68 -2.53
N SER A 82 -1.19 2.58 -3.33
CA SER A 82 -2.61 2.92 -3.32
C SER A 82 -3.06 3.19 -4.75
N MET A 83 -4.27 2.78 -5.07
CA MET A 83 -4.88 3.05 -6.36
C MET A 83 -6.36 3.22 -6.20
N GLU A 84 -6.93 4.16 -6.95
CA GLU A 84 -8.37 4.31 -7.05
C GLU A 84 -8.77 4.55 -8.51
N ALA A 85 -9.85 3.91 -8.92
CA ALA A 85 -10.27 3.91 -10.32
C ALA A 85 -11.52 4.75 -10.54
N ARG A 86 -11.59 5.31 -11.75
CA ARG A 86 -12.80 5.79 -12.40
C ARG A 86 -13.02 4.95 -13.66
N PRO A 87 -14.18 5.03 -14.33
CA PRO A 87 -14.50 4.16 -15.46
C PRO A 87 -13.39 3.97 -16.51
N GLU A 88 -12.69 5.05 -16.88
CA GLU A 88 -11.70 5.07 -17.96
C GLU A 88 -10.26 5.35 -17.51
N ALA A 89 -9.98 5.40 -16.20
CA ALA A 89 -8.64 5.70 -15.71
C ALA A 89 -8.41 5.23 -14.28
N VAL A 90 -7.14 5.02 -13.91
CA VAL A 90 -6.72 4.74 -12.54
C VAL A 90 -5.78 5.82 -12.05
N TRP A 91 -5.97 6.27 -10.81
CA TRP A 91 -5.03 7.11 -10.08
C TRP A 91 -4.11 6.22 -9.24
N THR A 92 -2.82 6.56 -9.19
CA THR A 92 -1.82 5.74 -8.48
C THR A 92 -1.05 6.58 -7.47
N GLY A 93 -1.07 6.17 -6.20
CA GLY A 93 -0.19 6.64 -5.14
C GLY A 93 1.09 5.79 -5.04
N PRO A 94 2.17 6.33 -4.45
CA PRO A 94 2.26 7.64 -3.80
C PRO A 94 2.69 8.77 -4.73
N GLY A 95 2.95 8.48 -6.01
CA GLY A 95 3.41 9.44 -7.01
C GLY A 95 2.31 10.37 -7.56
N LEU A 96 1.04 10.03 -7.33
CA LEU A 96 -0.15 10.73 -7.82
C LEU A 96 -0.13 10.90 -9.34
N ASN A 97 0.01 9.79 -10.06
CA ASN A 97 -0.15 9.73 -11.52
C ASN A 97 -1.57 9.27 -11.87
N ARG A 98 -2.10 9.69 -13.03
CA ARG A 98 -3.31 9.11 -13.62
C ARG A 98 -2.94 8.33 -14.87
N ILE A 99 -3.36 7.08 -14.96
CA ILE A 99 -3.14 6.20 -16.11
C ILE A 99 -4.48 6.04 -16.83
N SER A 100 -4.51 6.34 -18.12
CA SER A 100 -5.64 6.09 -19.00
C SER A 100 -5.84 4.59 -19.22
N ASP A 101 -7.06 4.10 -19.02
CA ASP A 101 -7.39 2.70 -19.28
C ASP A 101 -7.45 2.37 -20.78
N LEU A 102 -7.70 3.37 -21.61
CA LEU A 102 -7.86 3.20 -23.05
C LEU A 102 -6.54 2.88 -23.77
N ASP A 103 -5.46 3.54 -23.38
CA ASP A 103 -4.19 3.51 -24.11
C ASP A 103 -2.95 3.44 -23.19
N GLY A 104 -3.13 3.40 -21.87
CA GLY A 104 -2.03 3.40 -20.90
C GLY A 104 -1.28 4.72 -20.80
N SER A 105 -1.77 5.80 -21.42
CA SER A 105 -1.13 7.12 -21.35
C SER A 105 -1.13 7.65 -19.92
N ILE A 106 -0.01 8.27 -19.52
CA ILE A 106 0.21 8.73 -18.16
C ILE A 106 0.08 10.24 -18.12
N PHE A 107 -0.86 10.72 -17.30
CA PHE A 107 -0.99 12.11 -16.91
C PHE A 107 -0.23 12.33 -15.60
N VAL A 108 0.59 13.39 -15.59
CA VAL A 108 1.31 13.86 -14.41
C VAL A 108 0.68 15.19 -14.01
N PRO A 109 0.11 15.31 -12.80
CA PRO A 109 -0.46 16.56 -12.35
C PRO A 109 0.55 17.70 -12.34
N GLU A 110 0.10 18.87 -12.78
CA GLU A 110 0.83 20.13 -12.65
C GLU A 110 0.36 20.86 -11.38
N ASN A 111 1.23 21.66 -10.76
CA ASN A 111 0.92 22.52 -9.62
C ASN A 111 0.44 21.81 -8.33
N ALA A 112 0.54 20.48 -8.24
CA ALA A 112 0.45 19.73 -6.97
C ALA A 112 1.78 19.81 -6.19
N ASP A 113 2.23 21.04 -5.90
CA ASP A 113 3.58 21.35 -5.42
C ASP A 113 3.93 20.66 -4.11
N SER A 114 2.94 20.44 -3.24
CA SER A 114 3.11 19.73 -1.96
C SER A 114 3.68 18.31 -2.11
N LEU A 115 3.51 17.70 -3.30
CA LEU A 115 3.96 16.35 -3.67
C LEU A 115 5.15 16.34 -4.65
N PHE A 116 5.11 17.17 -5.70
CA PHE A 116 6.14 17.17 -6.76
C PHE A 116 7.35 18.04 -6.43
N SER A 117 7.13 19.18 -5.77
CA SER A 117 8.19 20.08 -5.27
C SER A 117 8.44 19.91 -3.77
N GLY A 118 7.53 19.25 -3.07
CA GLY A 118 7.57 18.95 -1.65
C GLY A 118 8.02 17.53 -1.32
N ARG A 119 7.90 17.21 -0.03
CA ARG A 119 8.23 15.88 0.52
C ARG A 119 7.04 14.92 0.56
N GLY A 120 5.87 15.38 0.13
CA GLY A 120 4.62 14.65 0.23
C GLY A 120 4.57 13.41 -0.63
N ARG A 121 3.80 12.44 -0.14
CA ARG A 121 3.45 11.20 -0.79
C ARG A 121 1.96 10.97 -0.54
N ALA A 122 1.22 10.55 -1.56
CA ALA A 122 -0.17 10.15 -1.39
C ALA A 122 -0.22 8.80 -0.66
N PHE A 123 -0.61 8.82 0.61
CA PHE A 123 -0.78 7.61 1.43
C PHE A 123 -2.08 6.91 1.07
N SER A 124 -3.13 7.70 0.89
CA SER A 124 -4.49 7.29 0.54
C SER A 124 -5.07 8.23 -0.49
N MET A 125 -6.08 7.75 -1.20
CA MET A 125 -6.87 8.56 -2.11
C MET A 125 -8.26 7.98 -2.25
N GLN A 126 -9.21 8.83 -2.63
CA GLN A 126 -10.54 8.44 -3.05
C GLN A 126 -10.93 9.23 -4.30
N VAL A 127 -11.61 8.56 -5.24
CA VAL A 127 -12.02 9.13 -6.53
C VAL A 127 -13.51 8.99 -6.72
N SER A 128 -14.20 10.08 -7.07
CA SER A 128 -15.60 10.05 -7.50
C SER A 128 -15.84 11.10 -8.57
N GLY A 129 -16.20 10.65 -9.78
CA GLY A 129 -16.30 11.51 -10.96
C GLY A 129 -14.98 12.22 -11.25
N ASP A 130 -15.00 13.56 -11.24
CA ASP A 130 -13.82 14.40 -11.45
C ASP A 130 -13.14 14.84 -10.15
N ILE A 131 -13.66 14.39 -9.00
CA ILE A 131 -13.08 14.69 -7.70
C ILE A 131 -12.05 13.62 -7.34
N VAL A 132 -10.85 14.07 -6.97
CA VAL A 132 -9.83 13.22 -6.33
C VAL A 132 -9.44 13.88 -5.02
N PHE A 133 -9.63 13.15 -3.92
CA PHE A 133 -9.21 13.56 -2.59
C PHE A 133 -8.09 12.66 -2.11
N ALA A 134 -6.94 13.22 -1.76
CA ALA A 134 -5.75 12.45 -1.39
C ALA A 134 -5.19 12.87 -0.03
N GLY A 135 -4.94 11.89 0.84
CA GLY A 135 -4.23 12.07 2.10
C GLY A 135 -2.71 12.09 1.90
N LEU A 136 -2.05 13.18 2.27
CA LEU A 136 -0.62 13.34 2.13
C LEU A 136 0.15 13.11 3.44
N GLY A 137 1.25 12.37 3.34
CA GLY A 137 2.21 12.18 4.42
C GLY A 137 3.64 12.04 3.92
N TYR A 138 4.58 11.94 4.87
CA TYR A 138 5.99 11.68 4.61
C TYR A 138 6.66 11.04 5.82
N SER A 139 7.89 10.56 5.65
CA SER A 139 8.69 10.00 6.74
C SER A 139 9.67 11.05 7.30
N THR A 140 9.67 11.24 8.62
CA THR A 140 10.64 12.09 9.34
C THR A 140 11.60 11.20 10.12
N ILE A 141 12.91 11.44 10.05
CA ILE A 141 13.86 10.78 10.95
C ILE A 141 13.89 11.53 12.29
N LEU A 142 13.50 10.84 13.37
CA LEU A 142 13.56 11.34 14.75
C LEU A 142 14.33 10.34 15.62
N ASN A 143 15.38 10.82 16.29
CA ASN A 143 16.24 9.98 17.13
C ASN A 143 16.74 8.69 16.42
N GLY A 144 17.07 8.79 15.13
CA GLY A 144 17.53 7.67 14.31
C GLY A 144 16.43 6.69 13.86
N SER A 145 15.16 6.95 14.16
CA SER A 145 14.02 6.16 13.70
C SER A 145 13.17 6.93 12.70
N SER A 146 12.72 6.25 11.64
CA SER A 146 11.70 6.78 10.73
C SER A 146 10.33 6.83 11.41
N VAL A 147 9.68 7.99 11.33
CA VAL A 147 8.35 8.26 11.88
C VAL A 147 7.47 8.83 10.76
N GLN A 148 6.39 8.13 10.43
CA GLN A 148 5.41 8.64 9.48
C GLN A 148 4.71 9.89 10.06
N THR A 149 4.55 10.89 9.21
CA THR A 149 4.15 12.24 9.57
C THR A 149 3.09 12.73 8.59
N ALA A 150 2.00 13.29 9.10
CA ALA A 150 0.98 13.92 8.29
C ALA A 150 1.54 15.17 7.58
N GLN A 151 1.05 15.46 6.38
CA GLN A 151 1.30 16.73 5.71
C GLN A 151 0.01 17.52 5.55
N GLY A 152 -1.06 16.85 5.13
CA GLY A 152 -2.32 17.50 4.82
C GLY A 152 -3.07 16.72 3.75
N TYR A 153 -3.85 17.43 2.95
CA TYR A 153 -4.70 16.85 1.92
C TYR A 153 -4.57 17.60 0.61
N LEU A 154 -4.69 16.86 -0.50
CA LEU A 154 -4.86 17.41 -1.83
C LEU A 154 -6.27 17.12 -2.34
N LEU A 155 -6.84 18.10 -3.00
CA LEU A 155 -8.17 17.99 -3.60
C LEU A 155 -8.18 18.61 -4.99
N THR A 156 -8.67 17.86 -5.95
CA THR A 156 -9.05 18.38 -7.27
C THR A 156 -10.53 18.11 -7.48
N ARG A 157 -11.18 18.97 -8.26
CA ARG A 157 -12.57 18.81 -8.72
C ARG A 157 -12.68 18.83 -10.24
N ASP A 158 -11.54 18.84 -10.92
CA ASP A 158 -11.41 18.96 -12.37
C ASP A 158 -10.48 17.87 -12.91
N ASN A 159 -10.50 16.69 -12.28
CA ASN A 159 -9.74 15.52 -12.69
C ASN A 159 -8.22 15.76 -12.72
N GLY A 160 -7.71 16.62 -11.84
CA GLY A 160 -6.29 16.85 -11.60
C GLY A 160 -5.66 17.95 -12.43
N GLU A 161 -6.45 18.77 -13.13
CA GLU A 161 -5.96 19.97 -13.83
C GLU A 161 -5.56 21.07 -12.85
N SER A 162 -6.27 21.19 -11.71
CA SER A 162 -5.92 22.07 -10.60
C SER A 162 -6.09 21.39 -9.24
N TRP A 163 -5.32 21.87 -8.25
CA TRP A 163 -5.23 21.26 -6.93
C TRP A 163 -5.29 22.29 -5.82
N ASP A 164 -6.19 22.06 -4.87
CA ASP A 164 -6.21 22.72 -3.58
C ASP A 164 -5.43 21.89 -2.56
N PHE A 165 -4.64 22.57 -1.72
CA PHE A 165 -3.94 21.94 -0.61
C PHE A 165 -4.46 22.45 0.73
N PHE A 166 -4.78 21.52 1.63
CA PHE A 166 -5.21 21.80 2.99
C PHE A 166 -4.17 21.27 3.98
N ASP A 167 -3.70 22.12 4.89
CA ASP A 167 -2.81 21.69 5.96
C ASP A 167 -3.47 20.63 6.85
N PHE A 168 -2.66 19.72 7.40
CA PHE A 168 -3.17 18.75 8.34
C PHE A 168 -3.71 19.43 9.62
N PRO A 169 -4.95 19.15 10.05
CA PRO A 169 -5.55 19.83 11.20
C PRO A 169 -4.95 19.37 12.52
N LEU A 170 -4.25 20.29 13.19
CA LEU A 170 -3.65 20.09 14.50
C LEU A 170 -4.45 20.82 15.58
N ASP A 171 -4.40 20.28 16.79
CA ASP A 171 -4.94 20.99 17.95
C ASP A 171 -4.07 22.20 18.27
N PRO A 172 -4.65 23.29 18.81
CA PRO A 172 -3.87 24.43 19.24
C PRO A 172 -2.89 24.02 20.35
N VAL A 173 -1.69 24.59 20.29
CA VAL A 173 -0.71 24.49 21.38
C VAL A 173 -1.29 25.19 22.62
N PRO A 174 -1.16 24.62 23.84
CA PRO A 174 -1.60 25.31 25.06
C PRO A 174 -0.96 26.70 25.19
N ASP A 175 -1.70 27.68 25.70
CA ASP A 175 -1.18 29.05 25.89
C ASP A 175 0.02 29.11 26.84
N ASP A 176 0.06 28.22 27.84
CA ASP A 176 1.19 28.04 28.74
C ASP A 176 1.65 26.57 28.77
N PRO A 177 2.48 26.14 27.79
CA PRO A 177 2.95 24.76 27.70
C PRO A 177 3.81 24.33 28.89
N GLU A 178 4.39 25.27 29.65
CA GLU A 178 5.26 24.95 30.79
C GLU A 178 4.46 24.38 31.96
N GLN A 179 3.16 24.69 32.06
CA GLN A 179 2.24 24.09 33.03
C GLN A 179 1.82 22.66 32.66
N CYS A 180 2.09 22.24 31.42
CA CYS A 180 1.72 20.93 30.93
C CYS A 180 2.82 19.89 31.16
N GLY A 181 2.83 19.39 32.40
CA GLY A 181 3.61 18.22 32.80
C GLY A 181 2.88 16.91 32.48
N GLY A 182 3.60 15.78 32.59
CA GLY A 182 3.03 14.45 32.33
C GLY A 182 1.95 14.01 33.33
N THR A 183 1.78 14.73 34.45
CA THR A 183 0.74 14.50 35.46
C THR A 183 -0.50 15.39 35.27
N SER A 184 -0.47 16.36 34.37
CA SER A 184 -1.58 17.29 34.16
C SER A 184 -2.75 16.60 33.44
N VAL A 185 -3.97 16.88 33.88
CA VAL A 185 -5.23 16.38 33.29
C VAL A 185 -6.22 17.53 33.23
N GLY A 186 -6.89 17.69 32.09
CA GLY A 186 -7.82 18.77 31.83
C GLY A 186 -7.15 20.05 31.29
N PRO A 187 -7.93 21.12 31.05
CA PRO A 187 -7.41 22.38 30.53
C PRO A 187 -6.36 23.01 31.46
N PRO A 188 -5.33 23.67 30.90
CA PRO A 188 -5.13 23.95 29.47
C PRO A 188 -4.47 22.79 28.70
N CYS A 189 -4.06 21.71 29.36
CA CYS A 189 -3.20 20.67 28.78
C CYS A 189 -3.96 19.66 27.92
N ASP A 190 -5.20 19.38 28.29
CA ASP A 190 -6.17 18.66 27.48
C ASP A 190 -7.23 19.63 26.92
N LEU A 191 -8.01 19.16 25.95
CA LEU A 191 -9.19 19.85 25.41
C LEU A 191 -10.45 19.27 26.04
N GLU A 192 -11.42 20.14 26.33
CA GLU A 192 -12.77 19.73 26.65
C GLU A 192 -13.53 19.40 25.36
N VAL A 193 -14.22 18.26 25.35
CA VAL A 193 -15.08 17.82 24.24
C VAL A 193 -16.45 17.45 24.78
N GLN A 194 -17.50 17.75 24.02
CA GLN A 194 -18.90 17.47 24.39
C GLN A 194 -19.36 16.20 23.67
N TYR A 195 -19.98 15.28 24.41
CA TYR A 195 -20.64 14.12 23.84
C TYR A 195 -21.82 13.69 24.71
N GLY A 196 -22.98 13.45 24.09
CA GLY A 196 -24.18 12.99 24.81
C GLY A 196 -24.64 13.91 25.96
N GLY A 197 -24.28 15.20 25.92
CA GLY A 197 -24.56 16.17 26.98
C GLY A 197 -23.57 16.14 28.16
N GLU A 198 -22.50 15.35 28.09
CA GLU A 198 -21.41 15.31 29.07
C GLU A 198 -20.12 15.92 28.51
N THR A 199 -19.31 16.48 29.41
CA THR A 199 -17.95 16.98 29.08
C THR A 199 -16.92 15.90 29.36
N TYR A 200 -16.05 15.63 28.39
CA TYR A 200 -14.90 14.74 28.51
C TYR A 200 -13.60 15.49 28.22
N PHE A 201 -12.47 14.90 28.61
CA PHE A 201 -11.14 15.41 28.29
C PHE A 201 -10.49 14.59 27.19
N ARG A 202 -9.88 15.28 26.23
CA ARG A 202 -9.09 14.70 25.14
C ARG A 202 -7.69 15.26 25.17
N THR A 203 -6.69 14.39 25.06
CA THR A 203 -5.30 14.84 24.94
C THR A 203 -5.08 15.58 23.62
N ARG A 204 -4.27 16.64 23.66
CA ARG A 204 -3.97 17.45 22.48
C ARG A 204 -3.02 16.74 21.53
N ILE A 205 -3.28 16.87 20.24
CA ILE A 205 -2.42 16.43 19.14
C ILE A 205 -1.93 17.69 18.43
N THR A 206 -0.82 18.23 18.92
CA THR A 206 -0.25 19.51 18.46
C THR A 206 0.84 19.35 17.40
N VAL A 207 1.12 18.11 16.99
CA VAL A 207 2.18 17.78 16.03
C VAL A 207 1.70 16.72 15.04
N PRO A 208 2.18 16.75 13.78
CA PRO A 208 1.68 15.85 12.73
C PRO A 208 2.31 14.45 12.75
N GLN A 209 3.36 14.23 13.55
CA GLN A 209 4.01 12.93 13.66
C GLN A 209 3.04 11.88 14.19
N GLN A 210 3.18 10.64 13.70
CA GLN A 210 2.30 9.53 14.02
C GLN A 210 0.83 9.80 13.66
N SER A 211 0.53 10.70 12.72
CA SER A 211 -0.81 10.89 12.18
C SER A 211 -0.87 10.79 10.65
N PRO A 212 -0.20 9.82 10.00
CA PRO A 212 -0.38 9.65 8.56
C PRO A 212 -1.88 9.44 8.23
N PRO A 213 -2.40 10.09 7.16
CA PRO A 213 -3.76 9.86 6.67
C PRO A 213 -3.78 8.53 5.91
N PHE A 214 -4.05 7.44 6.64
CA PHE A 214 -3.94 6.08 6.11
C PHE A 214 -5.06 5.74 5.14
N GLU A 215 -6.24 6.30 5.33
CA GLU A 215 -7.36 6.15 4.40
C GLU A 215 -8.20 7.44 4.40
N VAL A 216 -8.74 7.78 3.23
CA VAL A 216 -9.66 8.90 3.05
C VAL A 216 -10.88 8.42 2.28
N ASP A 217 -12.03 9.02 2.57
CA ASP A 217 -13.25 8.78 1.79
C ASP A 217 -14.13 10.03 1.83
N PHE A 218 -15.07 10.16 0.92
CA PHE A 218 -16.00 11.29 0.90
C PHE A 218 -17.36 10.95 0.31
N ARG A 219 -18.37 11.69 0.76
CA ARG A 219 -19.70 11.72 0.18
C ARG A 219 -20.07 13.18 -0.01
N ASP A 220 -20.37 13.57 -1.24
CA ASP A 220 -20.64 14.95 -1.63
C ASP A 220 -19.55 15.93 -1.13
N ASN A 221 -19.87 16.80 -0.17
CA ASN A 221 -18.95 17.77 0.40
C ASN A 221 -18.44 17.39 1.81
N THR A 222 -18.78 16.19 2.27
CA THR A 222 -18.33 15.63 3.54
C THR A 222 -17.12 14.74 3.29
N PHE A 223 -15.97 15.16 3.80
CA PHE A 223 -14.68 14.47 3.66
C PHE A 223 -14.31 13.83 4.99
N LEU A 224 -13.88 12.57 4.93
CA LEU A 224 -13.40 11.80 6.06
C LEU A 224 -11.94 11.41 5.86
N SER A 225 -11.20 11.41 6.95
CA SER A 225 -9.81 10.97 6.98
C SER A 225 -9.57 10.18 8.26
N VAL A 226 -9.05 8.95 8.11
CA VAL A 226 -8.63 8.14 9.25
C VAL A 226 -7.12 8.16 9.38
N ASN A 227 -6.66 8.38 10.60
CA ASN A 227 -5.28 8.69 10.90
C ASN A 227 -4.84 7.90 12.12
N TRP A 228 -3.55 7.57 12.19
CA TRP A 228 -3.03 6.78 13.31
C TRP A 228 -3.30 7.42 14.68
N ALA A 229 -2.56 8.44 15.12
CA ALA A 229 -2.82 9.06 16.41
C ALA A 229 -4.01 10.04 16.37
N SER A 230 -4.30 10.63 15.21
CA SER A 230 -5.39 11.62 15.08
C SER A 230 -6.80 11.01 14.99
N GLY A 231 -6.93 9.68 14.88
CA GLY A 231 -8.22 9.02 14.78
C GLY A 231 -9.01 9.44 13.54
N LEU A 232 -10.33 9.56 13.68
CA LEU A 232 -11.23 9.97 12.61
C LEU A 232 -11.39 11.50 12.59
N LEU A 233 -11.17 12.08 11.41
CA LEU A 233 -11.41 13.49 11.12
C LEU A 233 -12.55 13.62 10.11
N ARG A 234 -13.36 14.66 10.27
CA ARG A 234 -14.44 15.03 9.34
C ARG A 234 -14.36 16.50 8.97
N SER A 235 -14.49 16.80 7.69
CA SER A 235 -14.87 18.11 7.18
C SER A 235 -16.25 18.00 6.55
N SER A 236 -17.14 18.94 6.85
CA SER A 236 -18.51 18.99 6.28
C SER A 236 -18.66 20.17 5.29
N ASP A 237 -17.56 20.85 4.99
CA ASP A 237 -17.50 22.11 4.24
C ASP A 237 -16.46 22.07 3.12
N GLY A 238 -16.15 20.89 2.59
CA GLY A 238 -15.32 20.79 1.38
C GLY A 238 -13.82 20.84 1.63
N GLY A 239 -13.40 20.60 2.88
CA GLY A 239 -12.02 20.61 3.34
C GLY A 239 -11.61 21.90 4.06
N GLU A 240 -12.48 22.92 4.14
CA GLU A 240 -12.17 24.23 4.73
C GLU A 240 -11.94 24.16 6.25
N SER A 241 -12.75 23.39 6.97
CA SER A 241 -12.59 23.15 8.39
C SER A 241 -12.76 21.68 8.75
N TRP A 242 -12.09 21.28 9.82
CA TRP A 242 -12.01 19.89 10.25
C TRP A 242 -12.32 19.76 11.74
N GLU A 243 -13.14 18.77 12.08
CA GLU A 243 -13.37 18.33 13.43
C GLU A 243 -12.87 16.90 13.63
N ARG A 244 -12.63 16.53 14.88
CA ARG A 244 -12.23 15.16 15.26
C ARG A 244 -13.41 14.46 15.89
N LEU A 245 -13.81 13.35 15.29
CA LEU A 245 -14.92 12.54 15.75
C LEU A 245 -14.41 11.56 16.81
N LEU A 246 -15.12 11.49 17.93
CA LEU A 246 -14.75 10.57 19.02
C LEU A 246 -15.12 9.13 18.62
N LEU A 247 -14.14 8.24 18.75
CA LEU A 247 -14.35 6.79 18.64
C LEU A 247 -14.64 6.18 20.03
N PRO A 248 -15.38 5.05 20.08
CA PRO A 248 -15.70 4.36 21.33
C PRO A 248 -14.45 3.97 22.14
N PRO A 249 -14.50 3.99 23.48
CA PRO A 249 -13.50 3.30 24.28
C PRO A 249 -13.43 1.83 23.86
N GLY A 250 -12.23 1.27 23.66
CA GLY A 250 -12.04 -0.08 23.12
C GLY A 250 -12.59 -1.22 24.01
N SER A 251 -13.04 -0.92 25.23
CA SER A 251 -13.73 -1.88 26.11
C SER A 251 -15.25 -1.96 25.87
N THR A 252 -15.82 -0.98 25.16
CA THR A 252 -17.27 -0.86 24.93
C THR A 252 -17.66 -1.46 23.58
N THR A 253 -18.90 -1.93 23.44
CA THR A 253 -19.42 -2.46 22.15
C THR A 253 -20.32 -1.46 21.42
N THR A 254 -20.72 -0.39 22.11
CA THR A 254 -21.56 0.69 21.58
C THR A 254 -21.17 2.00 22.24
N MET A 255 -21.33 3.10 21.50
CA MET A 255 -21.26 4.46 22.00
C MET A 255 -22.46 5.23 21.44
N ALA A 256 -23.33 5.72 22.31
CA ALA A 256 -24.53 6.48 21.94
C ALA A 256 -24.79 7.61 22.96
N PRO A 257 -25.47 8.70 22.57
CA PRO A 257 -25.83 9.78 23.49
C PRO A 257 -26.54 9.28 24.75
N GLY A 258 -26.22 9.87 25.90
CA GLY A 258 -26.77 9.47 27.21
C GLY A 258 -26.07 8.27 27.88
N GLN A 259 -25.04 7.69 27.24
CA GLN A 259 -24.12 6.74 27.89
C GLN A 259 -22.95 7.50 28.50
N SER A 260 -22.55 7.15 29.73
CA SER A 260 -21.32 7.68 30.33
C SER A 260 -20.11 6.89 29.83
N LEU A 261 -19.16 7.59 29.22
CA LEU A 261 -17.98 7.02 28.57
C LEU A 261 -16.75 7.06 29.47
N GLN A 262 -15.93 6.02 29.39
CA GLN A 262 -14.70 5.88 30.17
C GLN A 262 -13.54 5.42 29.28
N TRP A 263 -12.72 6.37 28.84
CA TRP A 263 -11.45 6.06 28.17
C TRP A 263 -10.35 5.94 29.22
N THR A 264 -9.79 4.74 29.37
CA THR A 264 -8.75 4.48 30.34
C THR A 264 -7.39 4.90 29.80
N SER A 265 -6.79 5.93 30.39
CA SER A 265 -5.40 6.33 30.11
C SER A 265 -4.62 6.53 31.42
N GLN A 266 -3.31 6.78 31.32
CA GLN A 266 -2.46 7.03 32.48
C GLN A 266 -1.69 8.33 32.38
N THR A 267 -1.49 8.96 33.53
CA THR A 267 -0.52 10.05 33.68
C THR A 267 0.91 9.49 33.76
N SER A 268 1.92 10.35 33.68
CA SER A 268 3.32 9.93 33.83
C SER A 268 3.67 9.37 35.21
N SER A 269 2.84 9.60 36.24
CA SER A 269 2.99 8.98 37.56
C SER A 269 2.32 7.60 37.66
N GLY A 270 1.63 7.16 36.60
CA GLY A 270 0.89 5.89 36.56
C GLY A 270 -0.54 5.98 37.11
N GLU A 271 -1.04 7.18 37.42
CA GLU A 271 -2.43 7.38 37.84
C GLU A 271 -3.38 7.12 36.66
N THR A 272 -4.43 6.34 36.89
CA THR A 272 -5.45 6.04 35.87
C THR A 272 -6.48 7.17 35.82
N VAL A 273 -6.75 7.68 34.62
CA VAL A 273 -7.62 8.85 34.40
C VAL A 273 -8.55 8.62 33.22
N ASN A 274 -9.76 9.18 33.28
CA ASN A 274 -10.70 9.18 32.15
C ASN A 274 -10.31 10.26 31.15
N ARG A 275 -9.61 9.88 30.07
CA ARG A 275 -9.14 10.81 29.04
C ARG A 275 -9.04 10.08 27.70
N TYR A 276 -9.62 10.66 26.65
CA TYR A 276 -9.43 10.21 25.28
C TYR A 276 -7.96 10.41 24.89
N ASP A 277 -7.22 9.31 24.81
CA ASP A 277 -5.78 9.31 24.60
C ASP A 277 -5.37 8.13 23.70
N PRO A 278 -5.03 8.38 22.42
CA PRO A 278 -4.70 7.34 21.45
C PRO A 278 -3.43 6.55 21.81
N ARG A 279 -2.63 7.01 22.78
CA ARG A 279 -1.44 6.27 23.25
C ARG A 279 -1.81 5.06 24.11
N TYR A 280 -3.03 4.99 24.64
CA TYR A 280 -3.47 3.98 25.59
C TYR A 280 -4.61 3.07 25.08
N ASP A 281 -5.27 3.46 23.99
CA ASP A 281 -6.41 2.71 23.45
C ASP A 281 -6.25 2.54 21.93
N ASN A 282 -6.05 1.28 21.51
CA ASN A 282 -5.86 0.93 20.11
C ASN A 282 -7.11 1.19 19.26
N ASN A 283 -8.31 1.27 19.85
CA ASN A 283 -9.50 1.63 19.09
C ASN A 283 -9.54 3.11 18.69
N LEU A 284 -8.62 3.92 19.21
CA LEU A 284 -8.47 5.32 18.80
C LEU A 284 -7.39 5.48 17.72
N LEU A 285 -6.74 4.38 17.32
CA LEU A 285 -5.69 4.36 16.30
C LEU A 285 -6.26 3.95 14.95
N GLY A 286 -6.51 4.93 14.09
CA GLY A 286 -7.19 4.74 12.81
C GLY A 286 -6.33 4.16 11.70
N PHE A 287 -6.91 3.35 10.81
CA PHE A 287 -6.21 2.76 9.66
C PHE A 287 -7.09 2.62 8.41
N GLY A 288 -8.23 1.93 8.51
CA GLY A 288 -9.15 1.71 7.38
C GLY A 288 -10.40 2.59 7.45
N LEU A 289 -10.97 2.95 6.30
CA LEU A 289 -12.16 3.80 6.21
C LEU A 289 -12.96 3.43 4.95
N MET A 290 -14.29 3.44 5.06
CA MET A 290 -15.19 3.33 3.92
C MET A 290 -16.55 3.94 4.26
N ILE A 291 -17.14 4.67 3.32
CA ILE A 291 -18.54 5.08 3.31
C ILE A 291 -19.26 4.16 2.32
N ASP A 292 -20.12 3.28 2.82
CA ASP A 292 -20.82 2.34 1.94
C ASP A 292 -21.95 2.99 1.13
N SER A 293 -22.53 2.22 0.23
CA SER A 293 -23.65 2.61 -0.63
C SER A 293 -24.91 3.01 0.14
N SER A 294 -25.00 2.66 1.43
CA SER A 294 -26.10 3.00 2.34
C SER A 294 -25.76 4.16 3.29
N ASP A 295 -24.70 4.92 2.99
CA ASP A 295 -24.23 6.06 3.79
C ASP A 295 -23.72 5.70 5.20
N ARG A 296 -23.38 4.44 5.45
CA ARG A 296 -22.76 4.05 6.73
C ARG A 296 -21.27 4.28 6.67
N VAL A 297 -20.72 4.81 7.76
CA VAL A 297 -19.29 5.02 7.94
C VAL A 297 -18.70 3.83 8.68
N TRP A 298 -17.77 3.15 8.02
CA TRP A 298 -16.98 2.05 8.55
C TRP A 298 -15.56 2.53 8.86
N VAL A 299 -15.12 2.39 10.10
CA VAL A 299 -13.82 2.86 10.58
C VAL A 299 -13.05 1.69 11.17
N GLY A 300 -12.02 1.30 10.44
CA GLY A 300 -11.03 0.32 10.86
C GLY A 300 -9.96 0.95 11.75
N THR A 301 -9.69 0.32 12.89
CA THR A 301 -8.68 0.77 13.85
C THR A 301 -7.73 -0.37 14.20
N ALA A 302 -6.68 -0.11 14.98
CA ALA A 302 -5.85 -1.17 15.56
C ALA A 302 -6.56 -1.96 16.68
N GLY A 303 -7.75 -1.50 17.10
CA GLY A 303 -8.53 -2.07 18.20
C GLY A 303 -9.84 -2.73 17.78
N GLY A 304 -10.19 -2.70 16.49
CA GLY A 304 -11.39 -3.32 15.94
C GLY A 304 -12.04 -2.50 14.83
N LEU A 305 -13.32 -2.76 14.61
CA LEU A 305 -14.14 -2.11 13.61
C LEU A 305 -15.21 -1.25 14.28
N ASN A 306 -15.35 0.00 13.87
CA ASN A 306 -16.44 0.88 14.30
C ASN A 306 -17.36 1.15 13.12
N ILE A 307 -18.67 1.09 13.33
CA ILE A 307 -19.68 1.32 12.29
C ILE A 307 -20.68 2.32 12.81
N SER A 308 -20.96 3.36 12.02
CA SER A 308 -21.94 4.39 12.33
C SER A 308 -22.91 4.58 11.17
N GLU A 309 -24.18 4.67 11.50
CA GLU A 309 -25.27 4.98 10.56
C GLU A 309 -25.44 6.48 10.34
N ASN A 310 -24.84 7.33 11.18
CA ASN A 310 -25.10 8.78 11.19
C ASN A 310 -23.84 9.67 11.24
N ALA A 311 -22.64 9.09 11.19
CA ALA A 311 -21.38 9.85 11.29
C ALA A 311 -21.11 10.82 10.13
N LEU A 312 -21.79 10.69 8.99
CA LEU A 312 -21.65 11.66 7.90
C LEU A 312 -22.21 13.03 8.30
N ASP A 313 -23.41 13.06 8.90
CA ASP A 313 -24.17 14.32 9.02
C ASP A 313 -24.48 14.72 10.47
N ALA A 314 -24.49 13.78 11.42
CA ALA A 314 -24.86 14.10 12.80
C ALA A 314 -23.81 15.02 13.46
N PRO A 315 -24.23 15.94 14.35
CA PRO A 315 -23.29 16.66 15.21
C PRO A 315 -22.36 15.70 15.95
N SER A 316 -21.08 16.04 16.12
CA SER A 316 -20.07 15.12 16.69
C SER A 316 -20.42 14.57 18.07
N GLY A 317 -21.18 15.31 18.88
CA GLY A 317 -21.68 14.86 20.18
C GLY A 317 -22.88 13.90 20.14
N GLU A 318 -23.44 13.64 18.95
CA GLU A 318 -24.66 12.85 18.71
C GLU A 318 -24.40 11.61 17.83
N ILE A 319 -23.17 11.40 17.38
CA ILE A 319 -22.80 10.25 16.53
C ILE A 319 -22.90 8.96 17.34
N GLU A 320 -23.54 7.96 16.76
CA GLU A 320 -23.64 6.63 17.36
C GLU A 320 -22.68 5.66 16.69
N TRP A 321 -22.04 4.81 17.49
CA TRP A 321 -21.13 3.79 17.01
C TRP A 321 -21.48 2.42 17.56
N ARG A 322 -21.34 1.40 16.72
CA ARG A 322 -21.14 0.02 17.14
C ARG A 322 -19.67 -0.35 16.99
N HIS A 323 -19.06 -0.87 18.05
CA HIS A 323 -17.68 -1.33 18.08
C HIS A 323 -17.62 -2.86 18.13
N ILE A 324 -16.86 -3.44 17.22
CA ILE A 324 -16.69 -4.89 17.05
C ILE A 324 -15.20 -5.21 17.21
N ARG A 325 -14.91 -6.23 18.02
CA ARG A 325 -13.55 -6.70 18.29
C ARG A 325 -13.35 -8.10 17.78
N ALA A 326 -12.09 -8.46 17.58
CA ALA A 326 -11.71 -9.83 17.32
C ALA A 326 -12.26 -10.75 18.41
N SER A 327 -12.78 -11.90 18.01
CA SER A 327 -13.35 -12.88 18.94
C SER A 327 -13.03 -14.29 18.47
N SER A 328 -13.15 -15.26 19.38
CA SER A 328 -13.01 -16.68 19.06
C SER A 328 -14.27 -17.28 18.41
N GLU A 329 -15.32 -16.49 18.18
CA GLU A 329 -16.55 -16.96 17.56
C GLU A 329 -16.33 -17.26 16.08
N LEU A 330 -16.90 -18.37 15.59
CA LEU A 330 -16.75 -18.81 14.20
C LEU A 330 -17.20 -17.75 13.18
N ARG A 331 -18.17 -16.92 13.55
CA ARG A 331 -18.69 -15.82 12.73
C ARG A 331 -18.41 -14.43 13.31
N GLY A 332 -17.51 -14.33 14.28
CA GLY A 332 -17.04 -13.06 14.81
C GLY A 332 -15.96 -12.44 13.94
N LEU A 333 -15.50 -11.24 14.27
CA LEU A 333 -14.37 -10.61 13.57
C LEU A 333 -13.08 -11.42 13.81
N PRO A 334 -12.27 -11.74 12.79
CA PRO A 334 -11.10 -12.63 12.94
C PRO A 334 -9.82 -11.94 13.42
N GLY A 335 -9.75 -10.61 13.45
CA GLY A 335 -8.59 -9.84 13.90
C GLY A 335 -8.95 -8.39 14.20
N ASN A 336 -8.19 -7.74 15.07
CA ASN A 336 -8.53 -6.40 15.56
C ASN A 336 -8.06 -5.30 14.62
N TRP A 337 -6.91 -5.48 13.97
CA TRP A 337 -6.36 -4.42 13.14
C TRP A 337 -6.98 -4.44 11.77
N ILE A 338 -7.95 -3.56 11.54
CA ILE A 338 -8.66 -3.47 10.28
C ILE A 338 -7.89 -2.55 9.34
N VAL A 339 -7.45 -3.07 8.20
CA VAL A 339 -6.53 -2.36 7.31
C VAL A 339 -7.25 -1.78 6.10
N THR A 340 -8.06 -2.58 5.41
CA THR A 340 -8.81 -2.17 4.22
C THR A 340 -10.26 -2.59 4.39
N ILE A 341 -11.19 -1.76 3.91
CA ILE A 341 -12.62 -2.07 3.87
C ILE A 341 -13.11 -1.69 2.47
N ARG A 342 -13.79 -2.61 1.78
CA ARG A 342 -14.30 -2.43 0.41
C ARG A 342 -15.70 -3.02 0.29
N GLU A 343 -16.60 -2.35 -0.41
CA GLU A 343 -17.91 -2.87 -0.76
C GLU A 343 -17.86 -3.44 -2.17
N GLU A 344 -18.30 -4.69 -2.35
CA GLU A 344 -18.45 -5.32 -3.66
C GLU A 344 -19.62 -4.65 -4.40
N PRO A 345 -19.40 -3.91 -5.51
CA PRO A 345 -20.42 -3.07 -6.12
C PRO A 345 -21.68 -3.82 -6.57
N GLU A 346 -21.54 -5.06 -7.05
CA GLU A 346 -22.65 -5.84 -7.58
C GLU A 346 -23.56 -6.45 -6.51
N THR A 347 -23.05 -6.63 -5.29
CA THR A 347 -23.73 -7.39 -4.23
C THR A 347 -24.00 -6.58 -2.97
N GLY A 348 -23.27 -5.49 -2.74
CA GLY A 348 -23.27 -4.73 -1.49
C GLY A 348 -22.62 -5.49 -0.33
N ILE A 349 -21.90 -6.59 -0.59
CA ILE A 349 -21.16 -7.31 0.45
C ILE A 349 -19.94 -6.49 0.83
N VAL A 350 -19.77 -6.25 2.13
CA VAL A 350 -18.58 -5.56 2.65
C VAL A 350 -17.50 -6.59 2.93
N TRP A 351 -16.34 -6.38 2.33
CA TRP A 351 -15.12 -7.14 2.54
C TRP A 351 -14.11 -6.30 3.32
N LEU A 352 -13.36 -6.94 4.21
CA LEU A 352 -12.33 -6.26 4.99
C LEU A 352 -11.14 -7.15 5.26
N THR A 353 -9.98 -6.53 5.47
CA THR A 353 -8.74 -7.20 5.84
C THR A 353 -8.48 -7.02 7.33
N THR A 354 -8.08 -8.09 8.00
CA THR A 354 -7.66 -8.04 9.41
C THR A 354 -6.20 -8.45 9.54
N TRP A 355 -5.45 -7.72 10.34
CA TRP A 355 -4.09 -8.06 10.77
C TRP A 355 -4.10 -8.34 12.27
N ASN A 356 -3.13 -9.13 12.75
CA ASN A 356 -3.04 -9.41 14.18
C ASN A 356 -2.44 -8.21 14.94
N ALA A 357 -3.15 -7.71 15.95
CA ALA A 357 -2.67 -6.65 16.85
C ALA A 357 -2.03 -7.20 18.14
N SER A 358 -2.12 -8.52 18.35
CA SER A 358 -1.68 -9.20 19.55
C SER A 358 -1.17 -10.62 19.25
N GLN A 359 -0.55 -11.25 20.24
CA GLN A 359 -0.14 -12.66 20.16
C GLN A 359 -1.30 -13.63 20.48
N ASN A 360 -2.53 -13.14 20.60
CA ASN A 360 -3.68 -13.99 20.92
C ASN A 360 -4.11 -14.80 19.69
N ASP A 361 -4.36 -16.09 19.88
CA ASP A 361 -4.66 -17.02 18.78
C ASP A 361 -5.94 -16.72 17.98
N TYR A 362 -6.83 -15.82 18.44
CA TYR A 362 -8.04 -15.41 17.72
C TYR A 362 -7.94 -14.00 17.13
N ASP A 363 -6.76 -13.37 17.19
CA ASP A 363 -6.43 -12.13 16.52
C ASP A 363 -5.49 -12.47 15.35
N ARG A 364 -6.04 -12.56 14.14
CA ARG A 364 -5.39 -13.23 13.00
C ARG A 364 -5.31 -12.32 11.78
N PHE A 365 -4.32 -12.61 10.95
CA PHE A 365 -4.36 -12.25 9.54
C PHE A 365 -5.52 -13.00 8.85
N ALA A 366 -6.43 -12.29 8.19
CA ALA A 366 -7.50 -12.90 7.41
C ALA A 366 -8.14 -11.88 6.45
N LEU A 367 -8.85 -12.43 5.46
CA LEU A 367 -9.93 -11.73 4.76
C LEU A 367 -11.24 -12.06 5.46
N ALA A 368 -12.12 -11.08 5.61
CA ALA A 368 -13.48 -11.29 6.09
C ALA A 368 -14.51 -10.63 5.20
N SER A 369 -15.73 -11.17 5.17
CA SER A 369 -16.87 -10.55 4.49
C SER A 369 -18.11 -10.54 5.38
N THR A 370 -18.97 -9.55 5.17
CA THR A 370 -20.26 -9.41 5.85
C THR A 370 -21.33 -8.90 4.89
N SER A 371 -22.54 -9.45 5.03
CA SER A 371 -23.74 -9.07 4.27
C SER A 371 -24.88 -8.61 5.18
N ASP A 372 -24.64 -8.54 6.49
CA ASP A 372 -25.63 -8.18 7.51
C ASP A 372 -25.23 -6.92 8.27
N GLY A 373 -24.44 -6.06 7.63
CA GLY A 373 -23.93 -4.83 8.22
C GLY A 373 -22.91 -5.08 9.32
N GLY A 374 -22.15 -6.18 9.28
CA GLY A 374 -21.12 -6.47 10.28
C GLY A 374 -21.66 -7.08 11.56
N GLN A 375 -22.84 -7.71 11.54
CA GLN A 375 -23.32 -8.52 12.66
C GLN A 375 -22.60 -9.88 12.69
N THR A 376 -22.31 -10.44 11.52
CA THR A 376 -21.53 -11.66 11.36
C THR A 376 -20.51 -11.55 10.22
N PHE A 377 -19.43 -12.32 10.33
CA PHE A 377 -18.35 -12.36 9.36
C PHE A 377 -18.09 -13.79 8.86
N GLN A 378 -17.86 -13.93 7.56
CA GLN A 378 -17.25 -15.13 6.97
C GLN A 378 -15.75 -14.90 6.85
N HIS A 379 -14.92 -15.92 7.06
CA HIS A 379 -13.45 -15.81 7.02
C HIS A 379 -12.87 -16.55 5.82
N TYR A 380 -11.85 -15.96 5.23
CA TYR A 380 -11.11 -16.51 4.10
C TYR A 380 -9.62 -16.23 4.27
N LEU A 381 -8.78 -17.00 3.57
CA LEU A 381 -7.34 -16.78 3.52
C LEU A 381 -6.71 -16.57 4.93
N THR A 382 -7.18 -17.32 5.94
CA THR A 382 -6.70 -17.19 7.31
C THR A 382 -5.20 -17.48 7.38
N GLY A 383 -4.44 -16.53 7.91
CA GLY A 383 -2.97 -16.56 7.97
C GLY A 383 -2.30 -15.73 6.88
N GLU A 384 -3.03 -15.30 5.85
CA GLU A 384 -2.49 -14.44 4.79
C GLU A 384 -2.62 -12.97 5.18
N ARG A 385 -1.49 -12.25 5.14
CA ARG A 385 -1.47 -10.80 5.35
C ARG A 385 -1.87 -10.11 4.05
N ILE A 386 -3.05 -9.48 4.06
CA ILE A 386 -3.67 -8.89 2.87
C ILE A 386 -3.58 -7.36 2.96
N ASN A 387 -3.18 -6.73 1.85
CA ASN A 387 -3.00 -5.29 1.74
C ASN A 387 -4.22 -4.61 1.08
N ASP A 388 -4.87 -5.23 0.11
CA ASP A 388 -6.01 -4.63 -0.60
C ASP A 388 -6.90 -5.67 -1.30
N ILE A 389 -8.11 -5.26 -1.67
CA ILE A 389 -9.17 -6.07 -2.27
C ILE A 389 -9.77 -5.29 -3.45
N GLY A 390 -10.00 -5.95 -4.58
CA GLY A 390 -10.76 -5.37 -5.69
C GLY A 390 -11.66 -6.39 -6.38
N PHE A 391 -12.60 -5.88 -7.17
CA PHE A 391 -13.68 -6.66 -7.76
C PHE A 391 -13.78 -6.36 -9.26
N ARG A 392 -13.93 -7.39 -10.09
CA ARG A 392 -14.23 -7.21 -11.52
C ARG A 392 -14.96 -8.44 -12.05
N ASN A 393 -16.04 -8.23 -12.80
CA ASN A 393 -16.77 -9.29 -13.50
C ASN A 393 -17.20 -10.46 -12.57
N GLY A 394 -17.58 -10.15 -11.32
CA GLY A 394 -17.95 -11.15 -10.30
C GLY A 394 -16.78 -11.95 -9.72
N ARG A 395 -15.54 -11.57 -10.02
CA ARG A 395 -14.31 -12.11 -9.43
C ARG A 395 -13.78 -11.19 -8.33
N ILE A 396 -13.12 -11.79 -7.35
CA ILE A 396 -12.46 -11.09 -6.24
C ILE A 396 -10.96 -11.23 -6.40
N TYR A 397 -10.24 -10.11 -6.41
CA TYR A 397 -8.80 -10.01 -6.49
C TYR A 397 -8.26 -9.53 -5.14
N VAL A 398 -7.24 -10.22 -4.62
CA VAL A 398 -6.69 -9.97 -3.29
C VAL A 398 -5.18 -9.83 -3.39
N ALA A 399 -4.68 -8.63 -3.10
CA ALA A 399 -3.25 -8.34 -3.01
C ALA A 399 -2.74 -8.71 -1.61
N ALA A 400 -1.97 -9.79 -1.50
CA ALA A 400 -1.39 -10.25 -0.24
C ALA A 400 0.14 -10.20 -0.26
N GLU A 401 0.76 -10.21 0.92
CA GLU A 401 2.22 -10.28 1.07
C GLU A 401 2.79 -11.52 0.36
N SER A 402 2.06 -12.63 0.39
CA SER A 402 2.47 -13.86 -0.26
C SER A 402 2.16 -13.89 -1.75
N GLY A 403 1.38 -12.97 -2.33
CA GLY A 403 1.06 -12.95 -3.77
C GLY A 403 -0.33 -12.41 -4.10
N LEU A 404 -0.71 -12.46 -5.38
CA LEU A 404 -2.06 -12.15 -5.84
C LEU A 404 -2.95 -13.40 -5.76
N PHE A 405 -4.08 -13.32 -5.06
CA PHE A 405 -5.10 -14.37 -4.99
C PHE A 405 -6.34 -13.94 -5.75
N VAL A 406 -6.99 -14.89 -6.43
CA VAL A 406 -8.24 -14.65 -7.16
C VAL A 406 -9.27 -15.71 -6.83
N SER A 407 -10.52 -15.29 -6.69
CA SER A 407 -11.68 -16.17 -6.53
C SER A 407 -12.75 -15.87 -7.58
N ASP A 408 -13.21 -16.91 -8.26
CA ASP A 408 -14.30 -16.88 -9.25
C ASP A 408 -15.66 -17.27 -8.66
N ASP A 409 -15.70 -17.62 -7.37
CA ASP A 409 -16.84 -18.27 -6.72
C ASP A 409 -17.21 -17.63 -5.38
N ARG A 410 -17.02 -16.30 -5.27
CA ARG A 410 -17.32 -15.49 -4.07
C ARG A 410 -16.56 -15.94 -2.82
N GLY A 411 -15.29 -16.29 -2.99
CA GLY A 411 -14.38 -16.66 -1.91
C GLY A 411 -14.49 -18.11 -1.46
N ASN A 412 -15.30 -18.96 -2.10
CA ASN A 412 -15.39 -20.38 -1.75
C ASN A 412 -14.10 -21.14 -2.07
N SER A 413 -13.39 -20.74 -3.13
CA SER A 413 -12.07 -21.21 -3.50
C SER A 413 -11.19 -20.07 -4.01
N TRP A 414 -9.87 -20.25 -3.89
CA TRP A 414 -8.87 -19.25 -4.22
C TRP A 414 -7.72 -19.86 -5.01
N ILE A 415 -7.29 -19.15 -6.06
CA ILE A 415 -6.10 -19.46 -6.84
C ILE A 415 -5.07 -18.37 -6.58
N ARG A 416 -3.88 -18.77 -6.14
CA ARG A 416 -2.73 -17.87 -6.07
C ARG A 416 -2.06 -17.80 -7.44
N TYR A 417 -1.95 -16.60 -8.01
CA TYR A 417 -1.23 -16.37 -9.25
C TYR A 417 0.25 -16.71 -9.09
N GLY A 418 0.81 -17.40 -10.09
CA GLY A 418 2.19 -17.85 -10.08
C GLY A 418 3.16 -16.75 -10.46
N GLU A 419 3.16 -16.37 -11.74
CA GLU A 419 4.03 -15.35 -12.31
C GLU A 419 3.18 -14.43 -13.19
N ILE A 420 3.36 -13.12 -13.02
CA ILE A 420 2.71 -12.11 -13.86
C ILE A 420 3.75 -11.61 -14.87
N ARG A 421 3.45 -11.82 -16.14
CA ARG A 421 4.31 -11.43 -17.27
C ARG A 421 3.48 -10.94 -18.44
N SER A 422 4.10 -10.06 -19.20
CA SER A 422 3.70 -9.64 -20.55
C SER A 422 4.64 -10.25 -21.58
N ALA A 423 4.48 -9.87 -22.85
CA ALA A 423 5.40 -10.27 -23.91
C ALA A 423 6.85 -9.82 -23.66
N ASN A 424 7.04 -8.65 -23.06
CA ASN A 424 8.36 -7.99 -22.95
C ASN A 424 8.84 -7.81 -21.50
N ARG A 425 7.96 -7.98 -20.50
CA ARG A 425 8.24 -7.69 -19.08
C ARG A 425 7.72 -8.79 -18.18
N VAL A 426 8.39 -9.02 -17.05
CA VAL A 426 7.97 -9.94 -15.98
C VAL A 426 8.12 -9.26 -14.62
N LEU A 427 7.18 -9.47 -13.71
CA LEU A 427 7.32 -9.03 -12.31
C LEU A 427 8.37 -9.90 -11.60
N GLY A 428 9.25 -9.30 -10.79
CA GLY A 428 10.25 -10.04 -10.03
C GLY A 428 9.65 -11.06 -9.05
N GLN A 429 10.40 -12.10 -8.69
CA GLN A 429 9.91 -13.15 -7.78
C GLN A 429 9.63 -12.64 -6.36
N ASN A 430 10.33 -11.59 -5.92
CA ASN A 430 10.11 -10.95 -4.60
C ASN A 430 9.18 -9.73 -4.69
N THR A 431 8.39 -9.61 -5.77
CA THR A 431 7.44 -8.50 -5.93
C THR A 431 6.40 -8.56 -4.82
N SER A 432 6.20 -7.43 -4.13
CA SER A 432 5.13 -7.25 -3.16
C SER A 432 3.90 -6.70 -3.85
N PHE A 433 2.72 -7.16 -3.45
CA PHE A 433 1.43 -6.75 -3.98
C PHE A 433 0.75 -5.83 -2.98
N TYR A 434 0.39 -4.61 -3.37
CA TYR A 434 -0.04 -3.58 -2.42
C TYR A 434 -1.47 -3.13 -2.63
N SER A 435 -1.90 -2.91 -3.87
CA SER A 435 -3.20 -2.28 -4.17
C SER A 435 -3.88 -2.93 -5.36
N VAL A 436 -5.21 -2.82 -5.41
CA VAL A 436 -6.06 -3.36 -6.46
C VAL A 436 -7.12 -2.31 -6.82
N ALA A 437 -7.27 -2.02 -8.11
CA ALA A 437 -8.32 -1.12 -8.58
C ALA A 437 -8.93 -1.65 -9.89
N SER A 438 -10.22 -1.37 -10.10
CA SER A 438 -10.95 -1.85 -11.27
C SER A 438 -11.56 -0.69 -12.04
N THR A 439 -11.28 -0.68 -13.33
CA THR A 439 -11.92 0.19 -14.33
C THR A 439 -13.02 -0.60 -15.04
N GLU A 440 -13.78 0.04 -15.93
CA GLU A 440 -14.78 -0.70 -16.73
C GLU A 440 -14.13 -1.79 -17.58
N SER A 441 -12.92 -1.55 -18.09
CA SER A 441 -12.28 -2.46 -19.06
C SER A 441 -11.14 -3.30 -18.49
N ALA A 442 -10.61 -2.99 -17.30
CA ALA A 442 -9.45 -3.69 -16.76
C ALA A 442 -9.39 -3.79 -15.22
N ILE A 443 -8.68 -4.82 -14.75
CA ILE A 443 -8.20 -4.94 -13.36
C ILE A 443 -6.75 -4.47 -13.30
N TRP A 444 -6.42 -3.66 -12.29
CA TRP A 444 -5.12 -3.05 -12.08
C TRP A 444 -4.55 -3.49 -10.74
N ILE A 445 -3.27 -3.88 -10.72
CA ILE A 445 -2.56 -4.39 -9.55
C ILE A 445 -1.31 -3.55 -9.32
N GLY A 446 -1.28 -2.82 -8.20
CA GLY A 446 -0.16 -2.00 -7.79
C GLY A 446 0.83 -2.85 -7.00
N THR A 447 2.10 -2.79 -7.39
CA THR A 447 3.14 -3.65 -6.82
C THR A 447 4.40 -2.85 -6.47
N SER A 448 5.40 -3.49 -5.87
CA SER A 448 6.73 -2.89 -5.69
C SER A 448 7.52 -2.73 -7.00
N ASP A 449 7.08 -3.37 -8.08
CA ASP A 449 7.78 -3.46 -9.36
C ASP A 449 6.92 -2.96 -10.54
N GLY A 450 6.07 -1.95 -10.27
CA GLY A 450 5.20 -1.32 -11.26
C GLY A 450 3.73 -1.68 -11.09
N VAL A 451 2.97 -1.43 -12.14
CA VAL A 451 1.53 -1.72 -12.21
C VAL A 451 1.32 -2.83 -13.23
N ALA A 452 0.66 -3.91 -12.81
CA ALA A 452 0.18 -4.93 -13.72
C ALA A 452 -1.28 -4.66 -14.08
N VAL A 453 -1.63 -4.76 -15.36
CA VAL A 453 -3.00 -4.54 -15.84
C VAL A 453 -3.46 -5.72 -16.69
N SER A 454 -4.70 -6.14 -16.50
CA SER A 454 -5.33 -7.17 -17.32
C SER A 454 -6.72 -6.75 -17.75
N ARG A 455 -7.02 -6.94 -19.04
CA ARG A 455 -8.31 -6.63 -19.68
C ARG A 455 -9.21 -7.85 -19.83
N ASP A 456 -8.66 -9.04 -19.61
CA ASP A 456 -9.28 -10.35 -19.77
C ASP A 456 -9.26 -11.16 -18.46
N ASP A 457 -9.51 -10.44 -17.35
CA ASP A 457 -9.70 -11.04 -16.02
C ASP A 457 -8.49 -11.84 -15.49
N GLY A 458 -7.29 -11.52 -15.97
CA GLY A 458 -6.02 -12.07 -15.53
C GLY A 458 -5.48 -13.19 -16.40
N GLU A 459 -6.02 -13.41 -17.60
CA GLU A 459 -5.44 -14.35 -18.58
C GLU A 459 -4.16 -13.79 -19.20
N ASN A 460 -4.17 -12.51 -19.58
CA ASN A 460 -3.00 -11.78 -20.09
C ASN A 460 -2.77 -10.51 -19.28
N TRP A 461 -1.50 -10.12 -19.17
CA TRP A 461 -1.07 -8.97 -18.40
C TRP A 461 -0.16 -8.06 -19.21
N ASP A 462 -0.37 -6.76 -19.09
CA ASP A 462 0.63 -5.74 -19.41
C ASP A 462 1.27 -5.23 -18.11
N ILE A 463 2.51 -4.76 -18.19
CA ILE A 463 3.25 -4.24 -17.03
C ILE A 463 3.78 -2.84 -17.35
N LEU A 464 3.27 -1.86 -16.60
CA LEU A 464 3.71 -0.47 -16.63
C LEU A 464 4.71 -0.21 -15.51
N ARG A 465 5.77 0.54 -15.81
CA ARG A 465 6.84 0.88 -14.87
C ARG A 465 7.26 2.33 -15.08
N THR A 466 8.15 2.78 -14.22
CA THR A 466 8.95 3.96 -14.50
C THR A 466 9.83 3.67 -15.72
N ASP A 467 9.63 4.42 -16.78
CA ASP A 467 10.39 4.34 -18.02
C ASP A 467 11.38 5.52 -18.08
N MET A 468 12.63 5.22 -18.37
CA MET A 468 13.68 6.18 -18.71
C MET A 468 14.08 5.92 -20.16
N PRO A 469 13.58 6.73 -21.12
CA PRO A 469 13.97 6.60 -22.53
C PRO A 469 15.48 6.61 -22.73
N LEU A 470 15.94 5.91 -23.76
CA LEU A 470 17.36 5.91 -24.15
C LEU A 470 17.81 7.30 -24.65
N ALA A 471 16.89 8.13 -25.14
CA ALA A 471 17.15 9.50 -25.54
C ALA A 471 16.09 10.48 -25.02
N GLY A 472 16.50 11.71 -24.67
CA GLY A 472 15.61 12.82 -24.31
C GLY A 472 14.99 12.78 -22.91
N GLY A 473 15.34 11.79 -22.08
CA GLY A 473 14.87 11.68 -20.70
C GLY A 473 13.36 11.49 -20.56
N ASN A 474 12.86 11.69 -19.34
CA ASN A 474 11.42 11.63 -19.04
C ASN A 474 10.97 12.88 -18.28
N VAL A 475 9.67 13.01 -18.01
CA VAL A 475 9.06 14.15 -17.32
C VAL A 475 9.68 14.49 -15.96
N TYR A 476 10.30 13.52 -15.27
CA TYR A 476 10.97 13.74 -13.97
C TYR A 476 12.47 14.02 -14.09
N GLN A 477 13.08 13.66 -15.22
CA GLN A 477 14.49 13.89 -15.54
C GLN A 477 14.61 14.27 -17.03
N PRO A 478 14.13 15.45 -17.44
CA PRO A 478 14.05 15.84 -18.86
C PRO A 478 15.42 16.09 -19.49
N ASP A 479 16.44 16.38 -18.67
CA ASP A 479 17.81 16.63 -19.12
C ASP A 479 18.70 15.37 -19.02
N ALA A 480 18.11 14.19 -18.90
CA ALA A 480 18.88 12.94 -18.86
C ALA A 480 19.68 12.76 -20.16
N PRO A 481 20.94 12.30 -20.08
CA PRO A 481 21.77 12.14 -21.26
C PRO A 481 21.31 10.98 -22.13
N ASP A 482 21.43 11.14 -23.44
CA ASP A 482 21.20 10.05 -24.40
C ASP A 482 22.25 8.94 -24.21
N VAL A 483 21.78 7.69 -24.20
CA VAL A 483 22.60 6.48 -24.03
C VAL A 483 22.10 5.36 -24.93
N ASN A 484 23.01 4.51 -25.41
CA ASN A 484 22.61 3.33 -26.20
C ASN A 484 22.26 2.13 -25.31
N ALA A 485 22.64 2.16 -24.03
CA ALA A 485 22.21 1.20 -23.03
C ALA A 485 22.45 1.70 -21.60
N TYR A 486 21.65 1.20 -20.65
CA TYR A 486 21.89 1.35 -19.22
C TYR A 486 21.35 0.15 -18.44
N ALA A 487 21.86 -0.06 -17.24
CA ALA A 487 21.38 -1.12 -16.33
C ALA A 487 20.71 -0.52 -15.10
N TYR A 488 19.62 -1.14 -14.64
CA TYR A 488 18.86 -0.68 -13.47
C TYR A 488 18.15 -1.85 -12.73
N PRO A 489 18.01 -1.77 -11.40
CA PRO A 489 18.69 -0.82 -10.52
C PRO A 489 20.21 -1.02 -10.56
N ASN A 490 20.98 0.06 -10.40
CA ASN A 490 22.43 0.03 -10.36
C ASN A 490 22.92 1.05 -9.31
N PRO A 491 23.39 0.63 -8.13
CA PRO A 491 23.80 -0.73 -7.78
C PRO A 491 22.66 -1.76 -7.73
N PHE A 492 22.98 -3.01 -8.08
CA PHE A 492 22.08 -4.15 -8.07
C PHE A 492 22.37 -5.06 -6.88
N ALA A 493 21.36 -5.31 -6.05
CA ALA A 493 21.40 -6.31 -4.99
C ALA A 493 20.48 -7.49 -5.34
N PRO A 494 21.02 -8.66 -5.72
CA PRO A 494 20.20 -9.80 -6.17
C PRO A 494 19.14 -10.25 -5.17
N ARG A 495 19.45 -10.21 -3.86
CA ARG A 495 18.50 -10.61 -2.81
C ARG A 495 17.35 -9.62 -2.64
N LEU A 496 17.63 -8.33 -2.82
CA LEU A 496 16.65 -7.27 -2.63
C LEU A 496 15.82 -7.06 -3.90
N HIS A 497 16.47 -6.98 -5.05
CA HIS A 497 15.83 -6.59 -6.32
C HIS A 497 15.36 -7.78 -7.16
N SER A 498 15.82 -9.01 -6.87
CA SER A 498 15.64 -10.23 -7.66
C SER A 498 16.24 -10.21 -9.07
N ASN A 499 16.27 -9.07 -9.75
CA ASN A 499 16.83 -8.91 -11.08
C ASN A 499 17.43 -7.51 -11.30
N VAL A 500 18.39 -7.44 -12.21
CA VAL A 500 18.84 -6.23 -12.89
C VAL A 500 18.41 -6.30 -14.34
N ARG A 501 17.92 -5.17 -14.84
CA ARG A 501 17.46 -4.99 -16.21
C ARG A 501 18.52 -4.21 -16.97
N ILE A 502 18.77 -4.59 -18.21
CA ILE A 502 19.63 -3.88 -19.14
C ILE A 502 18.73 -3.42 -20.27
N ARG A 503 18.47 -2.11 -20.33
CA ARG A 503 17.77 -1.49 -21.46
C ARG A 503 18.80 -1.08 -22.51
N PHE A 504 18.53 -1.34 -23.78
CA PHE A 504 19.47 -1.09 -24.87
C PHE A 504 18.75 -0.85 -26.20
N GLU A 505 19.41 -0.13 -27.11
CA GLU A 505 18.97 0.03 -28.49
C GLU A 505 19.38 -1.19 -29.32
N ALA A 506 18.47 -1.72 -30.15
CA ALA A 506 18.77 -2.79 -31.09
C ALA A 506 18.22 -2.47 -32.48
N MET A 507 19.00 -2.86 -33.50
CA MET A 507 18.72 -2.59 -34.92
C MET A 507 18.59 -3.88 -35.75
N GLY A 508 18.72 -5.05 -35.10
CA GLY A 508 18.77 -6.35 -35.76
C GLY A 508 17.76 -7.36 -35.19
N PRO A 509 17.65 -8.55 -35.82
CA PRO A 509 16.70 -9.59 -35.42
C PRO A 509 17.10 -10.32 -34.13
N ASP A 510 18.31 -10.09 -33.64
CA ASP A 510 18.83 -10.72 -32.43
C ASP A 510 19.75 -9.77 -31.65
N ALA A 511 19.86 -10.06 -30.36
CA ALA A 511 20.84 -9.46 -29.48
C ALA A 511 21.51 -10.55 -28.65
N ARG A 512 22.84 -10.59 -28.67
CA ARG A 512 23.62 -11.46 -27.77
C ARG A 512 24.11 -10.64 -26.58
N ILE A 513 23.64 -10.99 -25.40
CA ILE A 513 24.01 -10.35 -24.15
C ILE A 513 24.99 -11.24 -23.40
N GLN A 514 26.12 -10.68 -23.00
CA GLN A 514 27.15 -11.35 -22.21
C GLN A 514 27.48 -10.51 -20.99
N ILE A 515 27.57 -11.14 -19.83
CA ILE A 515 27.94 -10.51 -18.57
C ILE A 515 29.23 -11.13 -18.07
N PHE A 516 30.18 -10.27 -17.69
CA PHE A 516 31.52 -10.64 -17.23
C PHE A 516 31.77 -10.11 -15.82
N ASP A 517 32.55 -10.85 -15.03
CA ASP A 517 33.09 -10.35 -13.77
C ASP A 517 34.22 -9.33 -13.98
N PHE A 518 34.77 -8.79 -12.89
CA PHE A 518 35.89 -7.84 -12.95
C PHE A 518 37.15 -8.41 -13.65
N GLY A 519 37.35 -9.73 -13.59
CA GLY A 519 38.44 -10.44 -14.26
C GLY A 519 38.18 -10.72 -15.75
N MET A 520 37.06 -10.24 -16.30
CA MET A 520 36.58 -10.54 -17.65
C MET A 520 36.27 -12.03 -17.88
N ASN A 521 35.97 -12.79 -16.82
CA ASN A 521 35.43 -14.14 -16.98
C ASN A 521 33.95 -14.05 -17.32
N LEU A 522 33.49 -14.86 -18.28
CA LEU A 522 32.08 -14.91 -18.67
C LEU A 522 31.24 -15.54 -17.54
N VAL A 523 30.21 -14.81 -17.11
CA VAL A 523 29.29 -15.19 -16.03
C VAL A 523 27.91 -15.52 -16.57
N HIS A 524 27.41 -14.74 -17.53
CA HIS A 524 26.13 -15.02 -18.19
C HIS A 524 26.28 -14.82 -19.70
N SER A 525 25.55 -15.60 -20.49
CA SER A 525 25.46 -15.41 -21.93
C SER A 525 24.09 -15.85 -22.41
N GLU A 526 23.41 -14.97 -23.12
CA GLU A 526 22.07 -15.22 -23.66
C GLU A 526 21.93 -14.59 -25.04
N THR A 527 21.10 -15.19 -25.88
CA THR A 527 20.75 -14.62 -27.18
C THR A 527 19.24 -14.47 -27.25
N MET A 528 18.78 -13.23 -27.35
CA MET A 528 17.38 -12.89 -27.49
C MET A 528 17.01 -12.84 -28.98
N GLN A 529 15.86 -13.42 -29.31
CA GLN A 529 15.26 -13.25 -30.63
C GLN A 529 14.31 -12.06 -30.58
N LEU A 530 14.59 -11.06 -31.40
CA LEU A 530 13.83 -9.81 -31.48
C LEU A 530 12.91 -9.86 -32.69
N THR A 531 11.84 -9.08 -32.66
CA THR A 531 10.95 -8.88 -33.84
C THR A 531 11.69 -8.39 -35.08
N GLY A 532 12.88 -7.79 -34.90
CA GLY A 532 13.69 -7.20 -35.95
C GLY A 532 13.39 -5.73 -36.20
N ASP A 533 12.39 -5.18 -35.51
CA ASP A 533 12.08 -3.76 -35.53
C ASP A 533 13.15 -2.97 -34.76
N PRO A 534 13.73 -1.90 -35.35
CA PRO A 534 14.61 -0.99 -34.62
C PRO A 534 13.92 -0.38 -33.40
N GLY A 535 14.60 -0.36 -32.25
CA GLY A 535 14.06 0.31 -31.06
C GLY A 535 14.74 -0.09 -29.76
N ALA A 536 14.12 0.29 -28.65
CA ALA A 536 14.58 -0.05 -27.30
C ALA A 536 14.11 -1.45 -26.89
N TYR A 537 15.01 -2.24 -26.31
CA TYR A 537 14.74 -3.57 -25.79
C TYR A 537 15.24 -3.69 -24.36
N GLU A 538 14.76 -4.70 -23.65
CA GLU A 538 15.17 -4.96 -22.26
C GLU A 538 15.54 -6.44 -22.07
N PHE A 539 16.68 -6.64 -21.41
CA PHE A 539 17.14 -7.94 -20.94
C PHE A 539 17.14 -7.97 -19.42
N SER A 540 16.73 -9.07 -18.78
CA SER A 540 16.74 -9.24 -17.32
C SER A 540 17.71 -10.33 -16.89
N TRP A 541 18.52 -10.04 -15.87
CA TRP A 541 19.43 -11.01 -15.25
C TRP A 541 19.19 -11.06 -13.75
N ASP A 542 19.08 -12.26 -13.18
CA ASP A 542 18.80 -12.48 -11.76
C ASP A 542 20.05 -12.39 -10.85
N GLY A 543 21.21 -12.09 -11.43
CA GLY A 543 22.48 -12.07 -10.70
C GLY A 543 23.03 -13.45 -10.40
N SER A 544 22.63 -14.48 -11.15
CA SER A 544 23.16 -15.84 -11.00
C SER A 544 24.20 -16.22 -12.05
N ASP A 545 25.14 -17.08 -11.64
CA ASP A 545 26.10 -17.75 -12.52
C ASP A 545 25.45 -18.96 -13.23
N PRO A 546 26.15 -19.65 -14.16
CA PRO A 546 25.58 -20.80 -14.88
C PRO A 546 25.25 -22.01 -13.97
N THR A 547 25.70 -21.99 -12.72
CA THR A 547 25.38 -22.98 -11.69
C THR A 547 24.21 -22.57 -10.80
N ARG A 548 23.50 -21.47 -11.15
CA ARG A 548 22.40 -20.85 -10.41
C ARG A 548 22.79 -20.35 -9.02
N ARG A 549 24.06 -20.01 -8.82
CA ARG A 549 24.51 -19.36 -7.58
C ARG A 549 24.56 -17.86 -7.79
N LEU A 550 24.10 -17.10 -6.80
CA LEU A 550 24.27 -15.66 -6.80
C LEU A 550 25.75 -15.30 -6.94
N VAL A 551 26.02 -14.34 -7.80
CA VAL A 551 27.37 -13.82 -8.03
C VAL A 551 27.85 -13.00 -6.82
N SER A 552 29.16 -12.82 -6.69
CA SER A 552 29.75 -12.05 -5.60
C SER A 552 29.66 -10.54 -5.84
N ASP A 553 29.73 -9.76 -4.77
CA ASP A 553 29.82 -8.30 -4.81
C ASP A 553 30.98 -7.82 -5.68
N GLY A 554 30.74 -6.75 -6.42
CA GLY A 554 31.75 -6.10 -7.24
C GLY A 554 31.21 -5.57 -8.57
N PRO A 555 32.08 -4.96 -9.37
CA PRO A 555 31.72 -4.53 -10.71
C PRO A 555 31.64 -5.71 -11.68
N TYR A 556 30.58 -5.71 -12.49
CA TYR A 556 30.37 -6.58 -13.63
C TYR A 556 30.23 -5.73 -14.88
N PHE A 557 30.58 -6.31 -16.04
CA PHE A 557 30.50 -5.65 -17.33
C PHE A 557 29.54 -6.40 -18.24
N TYR A 558 28.62 -5.71 -18.88
CA TYR A 558 27.80 -6.31 -19.93
C TYR A 558 28.29 -5.88 -21.31
N GLN A 559 28.16 -6.79 -22.27
CA GLN A 559 28.36 -6.56 -23.69
C GLN A 559 27.11 -7.03 -24.44
N ILE A 560 26.65 -6.22 -25.39
CA ILE A 560 25.48 -6.52 -26.21
C ILE A 560 25.92 -6.42 -27.67
N GLU A 561 25.86 -7.54 -28.38
CA GLU A 561 26.09 -7.59 -29.83
C GLU A 561 24.73 -7.61 -30.53
N THR A 562 24.42 -6.60 -31.34
CA THR A 562 23.18 -6.52 -32.12
C THR A 562 23.39 -5.68 -33.38
N GLY A 563 22.78 -6.06 -34.51
CA GLY A 563 22.85 -5.28 -35.74
C GLY A 563 24.27 -5.04 -36.31
N GLY A 564 25.27 -5.82 -35.87
CA GLY A 564 26.69 -5.58 -36.20
C GLY A 564 27.40 -4.55 -35.31
N GLU A 565 26.71 -4.00 -34.32
CA GLU A 565 27.26 -3.10 -33.30
C GLU A 565 27.53 -3.81 -31.98
N MET A 566 28.40 -3.22 -31.17
CA MET A 566 28.73 -3.71 -29.83
C MET A 566 28.53 -2.58 -28.81
N ILE A 567 27.57 -2.78 -27.91
CA ILE A 567 27.27 -1.86 -26.80
C ILE A 567 27.87 -2.43 -25.52
N ARG A 568 28.39 -1.57 -24.65
CA ARG A 568 29.02 -1.97 -23.38
C ARG A 568 28.55 -1.11 -22.24
N GLY A 569 28.46 -1.71 -21.05
CA GLY A 569 28.24 -0.97 -19.82
C GLY A 569 28.61 -1.78 -18.59
N LYS A 570 28.18 -1.30 -17.43
CA LYS A 570 28.57 -1.85 -16.13
C LYS A 570 27.38 -2.03 -15.20
N ILE A 571 27.46 -3.04 -14.35
CA ILE A 571 26.54 -3.30 -13.23
C ILE A 571 27.41 -3.35 -11.99
N LEU A 572 27.08 -2.58 -10.96
CA LEU A 572 27.70 -2.72 -9.65
C LEU A 572 26.82 -3.66 -8.82
N VAL A 573 27.30 -4.87 -8.54
CA VAL A 573 26.60 -5.82 -7.66
C VAL A 573 27.03 -5.57 -6.22
N ILE A 574 26.05 -5.49 -5.32
CA ILE A 574 26.24 -5.35 -3.87
C ILE A 574 25.34 -6.36 -3.13
N ASP A 575 25.84 -7.04 -2.12
CA ASP A 575 25.04 -7.89 -1.22
C ASP A 575 25.37 -7.45 0.22
N GLY A 576 24.41 -6.79 0.86
CA GLY A 576 24.53 -6.20 2.21
C GLY A 576 23.63 -6.87 3.22
#